data_AF-A0A661FFV0-F1
#
_entry.id   AF-A0A661FFV0-F1
#
_cell.length_a   1.000
_cell.length_b   1.000
_cell.length_c   1.000
_cell.angle_alpha   90.00
_cell.angle_beta   90.00
_cell.angle_gamma   90.00
#
_symmetry.space_group_name_H-M   'P 1'
#
loop_
_entity.id
_entity.type
_entity.pdbx_description
1 polymer ?
#
loop_
_entity_poly.entity_id
_entity_poly.type
_entity_poly.pdbx_seq_one_letter_code
_entity_poly.pdbx_strand_id
1 'polypeptide(L)'
;LVHKSWNLDEIDDRYRDFVHQYTPVFQALKKSSPCDGRTAFQIRTLLIQEYRRILLRDPLLPAELLPAGWHGAAAYELCRDLYQLVCKPADEYMTGEMETAEGPLPPPIPEFFTRFGGLEN
;
A
#
# COMPACT_ATOMS: atom_id res chain seq x y z
N LEU A 1 26.66 -15.71 -0.14
CA LEU A 1 26.46 -15.41 1.30
C LEU A 1 25.15 -14.69 1.58
N VAL A 2 24.69 -13.76 0.73
CA VAL A 2 23.46 -12.96 0.94
C VAL A 2 22.18 -13.80 1.07
N HIS A 3 22.00 -14.85 0.25
CA HIS A 3 20.87 -15.79 0.37
C HIS A 3 20.79 -16.54 1.72
N LYS A 4 21.88 -16.60 2.50
CA LYS A 4 21.89 -17.29 3.81
C LYS A 4 21.51 -16.39 4.98
N SER A 5 21.47 -15.07 4.78
CA SER A 5 21.16 -14.09 5.82
C SER A 5 19.68 -13.67 5.81
N TRP A 6 18.98 -13.84 4.69
CA TRP A 6 17.55 -13.58 4.53
C TRP A 6 16.88 -14.68 3.73
N ASN A 7 15.69 -15.11 4.17
CA ASN A 7 14.86 -16.05 3.42
C ASN A 7 14.13 -15.32 2.28
N LEU A 8 14.87 -15.03 1.21
CA LEU A 8 14.34 -14.27 0.05
C LEU A 8 13.15 -14.97 -0.59
N ASP A 9 13.14 -16.30 -0.64
CA ASP A 9 12.02 -17.07 -1.21
C ASP A 9 10.72 -16.84 -0.41
N GLU A 10 10.77 -16.82 0.92
CA GLU A 10 9.61 -16.50 1.75
C GLU A 10 9.12 -15.05 1.56
N ILE A 11 10.05 -14.11 1.34
CA ILE A 11 9.67 -12.71 1.10
C ILE A 11 9.01 -12.58 -0.27
N ASP A 12 9.54 -13.25 -1.30
CA ASP A 12 8.92 -13.29 -2.63
C ASP A 12 7.52 -13.92 -2.59
N ASP A 13 7.36 -15.02 -1.84
CA ASP A 13 6.07 -15.68 -1.63
C ASP A 13 5.03 -14.71 -1.05
N ARG A 14 5.43 -13.90 -0.06
CA ARG A 14 4.55 -12.89 0.52
C ARG A 14 4.18 -11.80 -0.48
N TYR A 15 5.12 -11.35 -1.32
CA TYR A 15 4.81 -10.39 -2.38
C TYR A 15 3.86 -10.97 -3.43
N ARG A 16 4.07 -12.23 -3.84
CA ARG A 16 3.18 -12.92 -4.75
C ARG A 16 1.77 -13.04 -4.17
N ASP A 17 1.65 -13.43 -2.90
CA ASP A 17 0.36 -13.55 -2.22
C ASP A 17 -0.34 -12.17 -2.11
N PHE A 18 0.41 -11.11 -1.82
CA PHE A 18 -0.08 -9.74 -1.83
C PHE A 18 -0.64 -9.35 -3.22
N VAL A 19 0.13 -9.59 -4.28
CA VAL A 19 -0.32 -9.30 -5.66
C VAL A 19 -1.59 -10.08 -5.99
N HIS A 20 -1.63 -11.36 -5.66
CA HIS A 20 -2.80 -12.21 -5.89
C HIS A 20 -4.04 -11.71 -5.14
N GLN A 21 -3.89 -11.31 -3.87
CA GLN A 21 -5.00 -10.85 -3.04
C GLN A 21 -5.55 -9.48 -3.45
N TYR A 22 -4.67 -8.54 -3.82
CA TYR A 22 -5.06 -7.16 -4.05
C TYR A 22 -5.36 -6.84 -5.53
N THR A 23 -4.94 -7.68 -6.48
CA THR A 23 -5.29 -7.49 -7.90
C THR A 23 -6.80 -7.46 -8.13
N PRO A 24 -7.62 -8.40 -7.60
CA PRO A 24 -9.07 -8.34 -7.76
C PRO A 24 -9.70 -7.08 -7.16
N VAL A 25 -9.17 -6.58 -6.03
CA VAL A 25 -9.64 -5.34 -5.39
C VAL A 25 -9.39 -4.15 -6.31
N PHE A 26 -8.19 -4.06 -6.90
CA PHE A 26 -7.87 -3.02 -7.87
C PHE A 26 -8.80 -3.06 -9.08
N GLN A 27 -9.03 -4.24 -9.64
CA GLN A 27 -9.94 -4.42 -10.77
C GLN A 27 -11.39 -4.05 -10.44
N ALA A 28 -11.86 -4.32 -9.22
CA ALA A 28 -13.18 -3.92 -8.76
C ALA A 28 -13.28 -2.39 -8.66
N LEU A 29 -12.34 -1.74 -7.97
CA LEU A 29 -12.32 -0.28 -7.79
C LEU A 29 -12.26 0.48 -9.12
N LYS A 30 -11.49 -0.02 -10.10
CA LYS A 30 -11.47 0.58 -11.44
C LYS A 30 -12.80 0.52 -12.19
N LYS A 31 -13.66 -0.45 -11.86
CA LYS A 31 -14.99 -0.62 -12.49
C LYS A 31 -16.09 0.17 -11.77
N SER A 32 -15.97 0.37 -10.45
CA SER A 32 -17.02 0.91 -9.59
C SER A 32 -16.68 2.29 -9.01
N SER A 33 -16.33 3.26 -9.87
CA SER A 33 -16.01 4.62 -9.43
C SER A 33 -17.25 5.51 -9.28
N PRO A 34 -17.39 6.30 -8.20
CA PRO A 34 -16.46 6.41 -7.06
C PRO A 34 -16.68 5.36 -5.95
N CYS A 35 -15.57 4.94 -5.31
CA CYS A 35 -15.58 4.09 -4.12
C CYS A 35 -16.13 4.87 -2.91
N ASP A 36 -16.96 4.25 -2.07
CA ASP A 36 -17.45 4.91 -0.86
C ASP A 36 -16.30 5.14 0.14
N GLY A 37 -16.38 6.25 0.87
CA GLY A 37 -15.28 6.69 1.75
C GLY A 37 -14.94 5.71 2.88
N ARG A 38 -15.93 5.02 3.44
CA ARG A 38 -15.74 4.00 4.50
C ARG A 38 -14.95 2.81 3.95
N THR A 39 -15.37 2.27 2.81
CA THR A 39 -14.67 1.17 2.14
C THR A 39 -13.27 1.59 1.70
N ALA A 40 -13.11 2.80 1.16
CA ALA A 40 -11.80 3.34 0.81
C ALA A 40 -10.86 3.40 2.04
N PHE A 41 -11.36 3.86 3.19
CA PHE A 41 -10.61 3.87 4.45
C PHE A 41 -10.20 2.46 4.90
N GLN A 42 -11.11 1.49 4.81
CA GLN A 42 -10.82 0.09 5.15
C GLN A 42 -9.76 -0.52 4.23
N ILE A 43 -9.92 -0.33 2.91
CA ILE A 43 -8.96 -0.81 1.91
C ILE A 43 -7.60 -0.17 2.15
N ARG A 44 -7.52 1.16 2.30
CA ARG A 44 -6.26 1.88 2.54
C ARG A 44 -5.54 1.36 3.78
N THR A 45 -6.28 1.17 4.87
CA THR A 45 -5.74 0.66 6.13
C THR A 45 -5.16 -0.74 5.96
N LEU A 46 -5.94 -1.68 5.41
CA LEU A 46 -5.50 -3.08 5.24
C LEU A 46 -4.33 -3.19 4.25
N LEU A 47 -4.41 -2.48 3.12
CA LEU A 47 -3.38 -2.43 2.09
C LEU A 47 -2.02 -2.04 2.66
N ILE A 48 -1.97 -0.92 3.38
CA ILE A 48 -0.71 -0.40 3.95
C ILE A 48 -0.21 -1.28 5.09
N GLN A 49 -1.09 -1.84 5.91
CA GLN A 49 -0.70 -2.76 6.99
C GLN A 49 -0.05 -4.03 6.42
N GLU A 50 -0.65 -4.67 5.41
CA GLU A 50 -0.10 -5.89 4.81
C GLU A 50 1.22 -5.59 4.07
N TYR A 51 1.25 -4.54 3.24
CA TYR A 51 2.46 -4.18 2.50
C TYR A 51 3.65 -3.86 3.43
N ARG A 52 3.39 -3.12 4.52
CA ARG A 52 4.43 -2.78 5.52
C ARG A 52 4.99 -4.02 6.22
N ARG A 53 4.19 -5.06 6.46
CA ARG A 53 4.69 -6.31 7.08
C ARG A 53 5.71 -7.02 6.19
N ILE A 54 5.54 -6.94 4.88
CA ILE A 54 6.49 -7.52 3.92
C ILE A 54 7.76 -6.67 3.89
N LEU A 55 7.62 -5.35 3.72
CA LEU A 55 8.76 -4.41 3.69
C LEU A 55 9.64 -4.47 4.94
N LEU A 56 9.06 -4.69 6.13
CA LEU A 56 9.84 -4.82 7.38
C LEU A 56 10.76 -6.05 7.41
N ARG A 57 10.53 -7.03 6.52
CA ARG A 57 11.37 -8.23 6.37
C ARG A 57 12.28 -8.16 5.14
N ASP A 58 11.95 -7.27 4.19
CA ASP A 58 12.69 -7.09 2.95
C ASP A 58 14.06 -6.44 3.22
N PRO A 59 15.19 -7.06 2.81
CA PRO A 59 16.51 -6.47 2.95
C PRO A 59 16.80 -5.29 2.00
N LEU A 60 15.89 -4.95 1.09
CA LEU A 60 16.03 -3.86 0.11
C LEU A 60 17.33 -3.94 -0.71
N LEU A 61 17.64 -5.16 -1.17
CA LEU A 61 18.84 -5.41 -1.96
C LEU A 61 18.74 -4.73 -3.34
N PRO A 62 19.88 -4.31 -3.92
CA PRO A 62 19.95 -3.93 -5.33
C PRO A 62 19.38 -5.02 -6.25
N ALA A 63 18.81 -4.61 -7.38
CA ALA A 63 18.10 -5.50 -8.30
C ALA A 63 18.98 -6.66 -8.82
N GLU A 64 20.29 -6.43 -8.95
CA GLU A 64 21.27 -7.42 -9.40
C GLU A 64 21.45 -8.59 -8.41
N LEU A 65 20.99 -8.44 -7.17
CA LEU A 65 21.07 -9.45 -6.11
C LEU A 65 19.72 -10.14 -5.84
N LEU A 66 18.65 -9.75 -6.53
CA LEU A 66 17.33 -10.33 -6.36
C LEU A 66 17.15 -11.58 -7.24
N PRO A 67 16.34 -12.56 -6.80
CA PRO A 67 15.94 -13.68 -7.63
C PRO A 67 15.25 -13.23 -8.94
N ALA A 68 15.43 -14.01 -10.00
CA ALA A 68 14.67 -13.80 -11.23
C ALA A 68 13.16 -13.96 -10.96
N GLY A 69 12.34 -13.03 -11.45
CA GLY A 69 10.89 -13.06 -11.24
C GLY A 69 10.42 -12.49 -9.90
N TRP A 70 11.27 -11.77 -9.17
CA TRP A 70 10.91 -11.12 -7.91
C TRP A 70 9.63 -10.27 -8.00
N HIS A 71 8.65 -10.58 -7.15
CA HIS A 71 7.33 -9.97 -7.15
C HIS A 71 7.28 -8.61 -6.45
N GLY A 72 8.36 -8.17 -5.78
CA GLY A 72 8.37 -6.92 -5.02
C GLY A 72 8.08 -5.68 -5.87
N ALA A 73 8.53 -5.64 -7.13
CA ALA A 73 8.24 -4.54 -8.04
C ALA A 73 6.74 -4.47 -8.39
N ALA A 74 6.15 -5.61 -8.75
CA ALA A 74 4.72 -5.70 -9.05
C ALA A 74 3.85 -5.37 -7.82
N ALA A 75 4.28 -5.81 -6.62
CA ALA A 75 3.60 -5.48 -5.38
C ALA A 75 3.67 -3.98 -5.07
N TYR A 76 4.82 -3.33 -5.30
CA TYR A 76 4.97 -1.89 -5.14
C TYR A 76 4.03 -1.11 -6.07
N GLU A 77 4.02 -1.45 -7.36
CA GLU A 77 3.16 -0.80 -8.36
C GLU A 77 1.68 -0.96 -8.01
N LEU A 78 1.25 -2.18 -7.68
CA LEU A 78 -0.12 -2.45 -7.27
C LEU A 78 -0.50 -1.68 -5.99
N CYS A 79 0.40 -1.63 -5.00
CA CYS A 79 0.17 -0.90 -3.76
C CYS A 79 0.04 0.61 -4.01
N ARG A 80 0.91 1.19 -4.84
CA ARG A 80 0.81 2.61 -5.24
C ARG A 80 -0.52 2.88 -5.92
N ASP A 81 -0.85 2.11 -6.95
CA ASP A 81 -2.01 2.38 -7.80
C ASP A 81 -3.31 2.24 -7.00
N LEU A 82 -3.41 1.22 -6.12
CA LEU A 82 -4.52 1.10 -5.17
C LEU A 82 -4.56 2.27 -4.19
N TYR A 83 -3.42 2.64 -3.61
CA TYR A 83 -3.35 3.75 -2.66
C TYR A 83 -3.86 5.04 -3.28
N GLN A 84 -3.46 5.36 -4.51
CA GLN A 84 -3.94 6.54 -5.24
C GLN A 84 -5.46 6.56 -5.42
N LEU A 85 -6.07 5.41 -5.75
CA LEU A 85 -7.52 5.31 -5.91
C LEU A 85 -8.30 5.54 -4.61
N VAL A 86 -7.75 5.10 -3.47
CA VAL A 86 -8.48 5.14 -2.19
C VAL A 86 -8.06 6.29 -1.27
N CYS A 87 -6.95 6.98 -1.55
CA CYS A 87 -6.38 7.96 -0.63
C CYS A 87 -7.35 9.10 -0.32
N LYS A 88 -7.85 9.78 -1.36
CA LYS A 88 -8.76 10.92 -1.23
C LYS A 88 -10.10 10.56 -0.57
N PRO A 89 -10.87 9.56 -1.04
CA PRO A 89 -12.13 9.20 -0.39
C PRO A 89 -11.95 8.69 1.04
N ALA A 90 -10.82 8.05 1.36
CA ALA A 90 -10.50 7.67 2.74
C ALA A 90 -10.24 8.90 3.63
N ASP A 91 -9.52 9.89 3.12
CA ASP A 91 -9.15 11.10 3.87
C ASP A 91 -10.38 11.99 4.14
N GLU A 92 -11.25 12.13 3.14
CA GLU A 92 -12.54 12.81 3.27
C GLU A 92 -13.44 12.11 4.31
N TYR A 93 -13.51 10.78 4.28
CA TYR A 93 -14.24 10.01 5.28
C TYR A 93 -13.67 10.19 6.69
N MET A 94 -12.35 10.12 6.85
CA MET A 94 -11.71 10.33 8.15
C MET A 94 -12.01 11.73 8.69
N THR A 95 -11.88 12.76 7.86
CA THR A 95 -12.11 14.15 8.26
C THR A 95 -13.57 14.41 8.65
N GLY A 96 -14.52 13.73 8.00
CA GLY A 96 -15.95 13.87 8.30
C GLY A 96 -16.43 13.07 9.52
N GLU A 97 -15.82 11.92 9.80
CA GLU A 97 -16.37 10.94 10.74
C GLU A 97 -15.50 10.71 12.00
N MET A 98 -14.31 11.30 12.07
CA MET A 98 -13.37 11.06 13.16
C MET A 98 -12.86 12.36 13.78
N GLU A 99 -12.47 12.26 15.05
CA GLU A 99 -11.86 13.34 15.81
C GLU A 99 -10.73 12.79 16.71
N THR A 100 -9.85 13.68 17.14
CA THR A 100 -8.89 13.44 18.20
C THR A 100 -9.50 13.74 19.56
N ALA A 101 -8.81 13.39 20.65
CA ALA A 101 -9.22 13.80 21.99
C ALA A 101 -9.26 15.33 22.18
N GLU A 102 -8.62 16.10 21.30
CA GLU A 102 -8.53 17.57 21.36
C GLU A 102 -9.44 18.28 20.34
N GLY A 103 -10.26 17.53 19.59
CA GLY A 103 -11.15 18.06 18.55
C GLY A 103 -10.86 17.48 17.16
N PRO A 104 -11.24 18.17 16.06
CA PRO A 104 -11.15 17.64 14.70
C PRO A 104 -9.77 17.08 14.33
N LEU A 105 -9.73 16.12 13.39
CA LEU A 105 -8.47 15.63 12.87
C LEU A 105 -7.62 16.78 12.29
N PRO A 106 -6.32 16.86 12.61
CA PRO A 106 -5.44 17.83 11.99
C PRO A 106 -5.28 17.52 10.49
N PRO A 107 -5.00 18.53 9.66
CA PRO A 107 -4.72 18.29 8.25
C PRO A 107 -3.47 17.40 8.08
N PRO A 108 -3.37 16.65 6.96
CA PRO A 108 -2.17 15.87 6.67
C PRO A 108 -0.90 16.73 6.65
N ILE A 109 0.17 16.22 7.25
CA ILE A 109 1.50 16.84 7.19
C ILE A 109 2.04 16.84 5.73
N PRO A 110 2.91 17.78 5.33
CA PRO A 110 3.39 17.89 3.95
C PRO A 110 3.99 16.59 3.36
N GLU A 111 4.69 15.81 4.19
CA GLU A 111 5.30 14.53 3.81
C GLU A 111 4.26 13.47 3.41
N PHE A 112 3.00 13.67 3.76
CA PHE A 112 1.90 12.82 3.31
C PHE A 112 1.82 12.78 1.78
N PHE A 113 1.99 13.94 1.14
CA PHE A 113 1.81 14.11 -0.30
C PHE A 113 3.00 13.59 -1.12
N THR A 114 4.12 13.22 -0.47
CA THR A 114 5.29 12.64 -1.15
C THR A 114 5.23 11.12 -1.27
N ARG A 115 4.22 10.49 -0.65
CA ARG A 115 4.07 9.02 -0.66
C ARG A 115 3.94 8.50 -2.09
N PHE A 116 4.61 7.36 -2.32
CA PHE A 116 4.66 6.68 -3.61
C PHE A 116 5.08 7.57 -4.80
N GLY A 117 5.97 8.54 -4.57
CA GLY A 117 6.47 9.43 -5.61
C GLY A 117 5.60 10.66 -5.87
N GLY A 118 4.54 10.87 -5.08
CA GLY A 118 3.64 12.00 -5.20
C GLY A 118 2.18 11.55 -5.24
N LEU A 119 1.33 12.27 -4.51
CA LEU A 119 -0.12 12.15 -4.61
C LEU A 119 -0.67 13.34 -5.41
N GLU A 120 -1.58 13.07 -6.34
CA GLU A 120 -2.33 14.13 -7.03
C GLU A 120 -3.39 14.70 -6.07
N ASN A 121 -3.50 16.03 -6.00
CA ASN A 121 -4.46 16.76 -5.15
C ASN A 121 -5.88 16.78 -5.77
#